data_AF-A0A6L6XBZ2-F1
#
_entry.id   AF-A0A6L6XBZ2-F1
#
_cell.length_a   1.000
_cell.length_b   1.000
_cell.length_c   1.000
_cell.angle_alpha   90.00
_cell.angle_beta   90.00
_cell.angle_gamma   90.00
#
_symmetry.space_group_name_H-M   'P 1'
#
loop_
_entity.id
_entity.type
_entity.pdbx_description
1 polymer ?
#
loop_
_entity_poly.entity_id
_entity_poly.type
_entity_poly.pdbx_seq_one_letter_code
_entity_poly.pdbx_strand_id
1 'polypeptide(L)'
;MTAWDIEPGGVRGVLQRAGTAAETMATAGKQMQKTLPQAAKHAGTIAEGGHEGQGTPGPVGSALGVFFNQWSKNLTYIAKRTGSSLNGANRATLEYVKGDLDMAAKKQGTALAEMPMPDMPGVGGGARGGGK
;
A
#
# COMPACT_ATOMS: atom_id res chain seq x y z
N MET A 1 -7.11 12.93 -22.12
CA MET A 1 -6.69 12.77 -20.72
C MET A 1 -7.91 12.40 -19.92
N THR A 2 -7.80 11.40 -19.06
CA THR A 2 -8.90 11.04 -18.15
C THR A 2 -9.05 12.14 -17.10
N ALA A 3 -10.25 12.35 -16.57
CA ALA A 3 -10.57 13.50 -15.73
C ALA A 3 -9.94 13.44 -14.33
N TRP A 4 -9.18 12.38 -14.03
CA TRP A 4 -8.57 12.16 -12.73
C TRP A 4 -7.23 12.89 -12.62
N ASP A 5 -7.06 13.66 -11.55
CA ASP A 5 -5.79 14.27 -11.18
C ASP A 5 -4.92 13.26 -10.42
N ILE A 6 -4.42 12.25 -11.13
CA ILE A 6 -3.52 11.23 -10.58
C ILE A 6 -2.40 10.91 -11.57
N GLU A 7 -1.19 10.79 -11.06
CA GLU A 7 -0.03 10.28 -11.81
C GLU A 7 0.36 8.88 -11.29
N PRO A 8 -0.05 7.78 -11.95
CA PRO A 8 0.23 6.43 -11.47
C PRO A 8 1.73 6.13 -11.28
N GLY A 9 2.57 6.69 -12.15
CA GLY A 9 4.04 6.60 -12.04
C GLY A 9 4.57 7.29 -10.78
N GLY A 10 4.14 8.53 -10.53
CA GLY A 10 4.45 9.28 -9.31
C GLY A 10 4.01 8.56 -8.05
N VAL A 11 2.79 8.02 -8.02
CA VAL A 11 2.27 7.25 -6.88
C VAL A 11 3.12 5.99 -6.64
N ARG A 12 3.48 5.25 -7.69
CA ARG A 12 4.36 4.09 -7.57
C ARG A 12 5.72 4.46 -6.95
N GLY A 13 6.30 5.60 -7.35
CA GLY A 13 7.54 6.10 -6.76
C GLY A 13 7.43 6.42 -5.27
N VAL A 14 6.31 7.04 -4.84
CA VAL A 14 6.04 7.29 -3.41
C VAL A 14 5.86 5.98 -2.65
N LEU A 15 5.09 5.03 -3.19
CA LEU A 15 4.86 3.72 -2.58
C LEU A 15 6.16 2.93 -2.39
N GLN A 16 7.06 2.96 -3.37
CA GLN A 16 8.37 2.33 -3.26
C GLN A 16 9.20 2.94 -2.12
N ARG A 17 9.34 4.27 -2.08
CA ARG A 17 10.09 4.95 -1.01
C ARG A 17 9.52 4.65 0.38
N ALA A 18 8.20 4.72 0.52
CA ALA A 18 7.53 4.43 1.77
C ALA A 18 7.66 2.93 2.16
N GLY A 19 7.64 2.02 1.19
CA GLY A 19 7.94 0.60 1.40
C GLY A 19 9.35 0.37 1.92
N THR A 20 10.36 0.99 1.32
CA THR A 20 11.77 0.91 1.76
C THR A 20 11.96 1.46 3.18
N ALA A 21 11.32 2.59 3.51
CA ALA A 21 11.35 3.13 4.86
C ALA A 21 10.69 2.17 5.87
N ALA A 22 9.56 1.56 5.52
CA ALA A 22 8.89 0.57 6.35
C ALA A 22 9.77 -0.68 6.59
N GLU A 23 10.49 -1.15 5.56
CA GLU A 23 11.43 -2.27 5.67
C GLU A 23 12.61 -1.95 6.59
N THR A 24 13.15 -0.73 6.48
CA THR A 24 14.21 -0.23 7.36
C THR A 24 13.74 -0.20 8.82
N MET A 25 12.53 0.30 9.06
CA MET A 25 11.92 0.30 10.39
C MET A 25 11.68 -1.11 10.93
N ALA A 26 11.21 -2.04 10.10
CA ALA A 26 11.04 -3.45 10.48
C ALA A 26 12.37 -4.11 10.86
N THR A 27 13.44 -3.81 10.13
CA THR A 27 14.79 -4.28 10.42
C THR A 27 15.29 -3.75 11.75
N ALA A 28 15.16 -2.44 11.99
CA ALA A 28 15.51 -1.83 13.27
C ALA A 28 14.72 -2.45 14.43
N GLY A 29 13.41 -2.68 14.26
CA GLY A 29 12.56 -3.34 15.25
C GLY A 29 13.03 -4.77 15.59
N LYS A 30 13.41 -5.56 14.58
CA LYS A 30 13.98 -6.91 14.78
C LYS A 30 15.31 -6.86 15.53
N GLN A 31 16.16 -5.87 15.26
CA GLN A 31 17.40 -5.70 16.02
C GLN A 31 17.10 -5.32 17.47
N MET A 32 16.16 -4.40 17.69
CA MET A 32 15.73 -3.99 19.03
C MET A 32 15.20 -5.17 19.87
N GLN A 33 14.45 -6.10 19.24
CA GLN A 33 13.99 -7.34 19.88
C GLN A 33 15.13 -8.26 20.34
N LYS A 34 16.31 -8.18 19.70
CA LYS A 34 17.50 -8.94 20.10
C LYS A 34 18.33 -8.19 21.14
N THR A 35 18.51 -6.89 20.97
CA THR A 35 19.41 -6.09 21.78
C THR A 35 18.84 -5.75 23.16
N LEU A 36 17.54 -5.48 23.27
CA LEU A 36 16.92 -5.13 24.56
C LEU A 36 16.98 -6.27 25.60
N PRO A 37 16.66 -7.54 25.26
CA PRO A 37 16.83 -8.63 26.22
C PRO A 37 18.28 -8.86 26.62
N GLN A 38 19.24 -8.65 25.72
CA GLN A 38 20.67 -8.77 26.05
C GLN A 38 21.11 -7.64 26.96
N ALA A 39 20.72 -6.39 26.67
CA ALA A 39 20.98 -5.26 27.55
C ALA A 39 20.37 -5.47 28.93
N ALA A 40 19.14 -5.99 29.01
CA ALA A 40 18.49 -6.29 30.29
C ALA A 40 19.23 -7.37 31.10
N LYS A 41 19.78 -8.40 30.44
CA LYS A 41 20.60 -9.43 31.09
C LYS A 41 21.92 -8.87 31.66
N HIS A 42 22.52 -7.90 30.97
CA HIS A 42 23.78 -7.29 31.39
C HIS A 42 23.62 -6.07 32.30
N ALA A 43 22.38 -5.64 32.58
CA ALA A 43 22.09 -4.46 33.39
C ALA A 43 22.27 -4.66 34.91
N GLY A 44 22.86 -5.78 35.32
CA GLY A 44 23.06 -6.16 36.72
C GLY A 44 21.80 -6.73 37.38
N THR A 45 22.02 -7.44 38.49
CA THR A 45 20.96 -7.98 39.36
C THR A 45 20.97 -7.25 40.69
N ILE A 46 19.82 -7.17 41.37
CA ILE A 46 19.78 -6.77 42.78
C ILE A 46 19.85 -8.05 43.63
N ALA A 47 20.80 -8.11 44.56
CA ALA A 47 20.61 -8.86 45.80
C ALA A 47 20.33 -7.87 46.93
N GLU A 48 19.38 -8.18 47.81
CA GLU A 48 19.39 -7.59 49.14
C GLU A 48 20.68 -8.01 49.85
N GLY A 49 21.54 -7.05 50.21
CA GLY A 49 22.76 -7.30 50.99
C GLY A 49 24.10 -7.22 50.26
N GLY A 50 24.16 -6.81 48.98
CA GLY A 50 25.44 -6.45 48.33
C GLY A 50 26.32 -7.61 47.82
N HIS A 51 25.80 -8.84 47.78
CA HIS A 51 26.41 -9.95 47.05
C HIS A 51 25.81 -10.09 45.65
N GLU A 52 26.52 -10.70 44.70
CA GLU A 52 26.00 -10.97 43.35
C GLU A 52 24.72 -11.84 43.44
N GLY A 53 23.56 -11.20 43.25
CA GLY A 53 22.26 -11.87 43.35
C GLY A 53 22.02 -12.72 42.13
N GLN A 54 21.99 -14.04 42.30
CA GLN A 54 21.47 -14.93 41.27
C GLN A 54 19.95 -14.81 41.21
N GLY A 55 19.41 -14.25 40.11
CA GLY A 55 18.05 -14.57 39.66
C GLY A 55 17.14 -13.41 39.31
N THR A 56 17.27 -12.23 39.94
CA THR A 56 16.31 -11.12 39.74
C THR A 56 16.92 -9.97 38.94
N PRO A 57 16.35 -9.60 37.77
CA PRO A 57 16.81 -8.44 37.00
C PRO A 57 16.82 -7.18 37.86
N GLY A 58 17.92 -6.42 37.80
CA GLY A 58 18.01 -5.13 38.46
C GLY A 58 16.97 -4.14 37.93
N PRO A 59 16.91 -2.91 38.49
CA PRO A 59 15.87 -1.94 38.18
C PRO A 59 15.94 -1.50 36.71
N VAL A 60 17.15 -1.43 36.15
CA VAL A 60 17.37 -1.14 34.73
C VAL A 60 16.87 -2.28 33.84
N GLY A 61 17.19 -3.55 34.16
CA GLY A 61 16.69 -4.70 33.41
C GLY A 61 15.16 -4.80 33.43
N SER A 62 14.56 -4.52 34.58
CA SER A 62 13.11 -4.45 34.75
C SER A 62 12.48 -3.30 33.94
N ALA A 63 13.07 -2.11 33.97
CA ALA A 63 12.61 -0.96 33.17
C ALA A 63 12.68 -1.24 31.66
N LEU A 64 13.75 -1.90 31.19
CA LEU A 64 13.88 -2.32 29.79
C LEU A 64 12.80 -3.33 29.40
N GLY A 65 12.43 -4.24 30.30
CA GLY A 65 11.33 -5.18 30.09
C GLY A 65 9.97 -4.48 29.92
N VAL A 66 9.67 -3.50 30.78
CA VAL A 66 8.44 -2.69 30.68
C VAL A 66 8.44 -1.86 29.39
N PHE A 67 9.55 -1.20 29.09
CA PHE A 67 9.72 -0.43 27.85
C PHE A 67 9.47 -1.30 26.61
N PHE A 68 10.09 -2.48 26.55
CA PHE A 68 9.93 -3.40 25.44
C PHE A 68 8.47 -3.86 25.27
N ASN A 69 7.82 -4.23 26.37
CA ASN A 69 6.42 -4.68 26.33
C ASN A 69 5.47 -3.58 25.84
N GLN A 70 5.69 -2.33 26.24
CA GLN A 70 4.86 -1.22 25.77
C GLN A 70 5.17 -0.87 24.31
N TRP A 71 6.44 -0.83 23.94
CA TRP A 71 6.87 -0.39 22.62
C TRP A 71 6.57 -1.42 21.51
N SER A 72 6.62 -2.72 21.82
CA SER A 72 6.31 -3.79 20.86
C SER A 72 4.90 -3.68 20.27
N LYS A 73 3.91 -3.31 21.09
CA LYS A 73 2.53 -3.09 20.67
C LYS A 73 2.43 -1.91 19.70
N ASN A 74 3.09 -0.81 20.03
CA ASN A 74 3.11 0.40 19.20
C ASN A 74 3.78 0.13 17.85
N LEU A 75 4.92 -0.56 17.84
CA LEU A 75 5.62 -0.94 16.61
C LEU A 75 4.72 -1.82 15.72
N THR A 76 4.02 -2.79 16.30
CA THR A 76 3.10 -3.65 15.56
C THR A 76 1.93 -2.86 14.98
N TYR A 77 1.38 -1.92 15.75
CA TYR A 77 0.30 -1.04 15.30
C TYR A 77 0.74 -0.16 14.12
N ILE A 78 1.91 0.47 14.22
CA ILE A 78 2.48 1.30 13.15
C ILE A 78 2.73 0.44 11.91
N ALA A 79 3.34 -0.74 12.06
CA ALA A 79 3.60 -1.64 10.93
C ALA A 79 2.31 -2.04 10.20
N LYS A 80 1.26 -2.42 10.95
CA LYS A 80 -0.06 -2.75 10.39
C LYS A 80 -0.67 -1.55 9.67
N ARG A 81 -0.62 -0.36 10.27
CA ARG A 81 -1.16 0.86 9.69
C ARG A 81 -0.43 1.24 8.40
N THR A 82 0.90 1.21 8.39
CA THR A 82 1.71 1.48 7.21
C THR A 82 1.40 0.48 6.09
N GLY A 83 1.34 -0.82 6.39
CA GLY A 83 1.00 -1.84 5.40
C GLY A 83 -0.39 -1.62 4.79
N SER A 84 -1.39 -1.32 5.63
CA SER A 84 -2.75 -1.00 5.17
C SER A 84 -2.79 0.25 4.28
N SER A 85 -2.07 1.32 4.65
CA SER A 85 -2.00 2.54 3.87
C SER A 85 -1.36 2.34 2.50
N LEU A 86 -0.24 1.61 2.44
CA LEU A 86 0.45 1.28 1.19
C LEU A 86 -0.45 0.46 0.25
N ASN A 87 -1.10 -0.57 0.79
CA ASN A 87 -2.01 -1.41 0.02
C ASN A 87 -3.24 -0.62 -0.46
N GLY A 88 -3.82 0.22 0.40
CA GLY A 88 -4.96 1.08 0.03
C GLY A 88 -4.61 2.02 -1.11
N ALA A 89 -3.46 2.70 -1.04
CA ALA A 89 -3.00 3.59 -2.10
C ALA A 89 -2.70 2.84 -3.42
N ASN A 90 -2.11 1.64 -3.34
CA ASN A 90 -1.90 0.80 -4.53
C ASN A 90 -3.24 0.40 -5.17
N ARG A 91 -4.21 -0.06 -4.37
CA ARG A 91 -5.55 -0.43 -4.85
C ARG A 91 -6.27 0.75 -5.48
N ALA A 92 -6.25 1.91 -4.83
CA ALA A 92 -6.85 3.13 -5.40
C ALA A 92 -6.26 3.44 -6.78
N THR A 93 -4.93 3.37 -6.93
CA THR A 93 -4.26 3.59 -8.21
C THR A 93 -4.70 2.60 -9.28
N LEU A 94 -4.86 1.32 -8.93
CA LEU A 94 -5.37 0.29 -9.84
C LEU A 94 -6.80 0.58 -10.30
N GLU A 95 -7.69 0.99 -9.39
CA GLU A 95 -9.07 1.34 -9.74
C GLU A 95 -9.14 2.57 -10.65
N TYR A 96 -8.27 3.57 -10.47
CA TYR A 96 -8.19 4.71 -11.39
C TYR A 96 -7.79 4.27 -12.80
N VAL A 97 -6.74 3.46 -12.92
CA VAL A 97 -6.28 2.93 -14.23
C VAL A 97 -7.37 2.08 -14.88
N LYS A 98 -8.07 1.26 -14.10
CA LYS A 98 -9.18 0.43 -14.61
C LYS A 98 -10.35 1.29 -15.08
N GLY A 99 -10.75 2.30 -14.31
CA GLY A 99 -11.79 3.25 -14.71
C GLY A 99 -11.46 3.99 -16.01
N ASP A 100 -10.19 4.30 -16.22
CA ASP A 100 -9.70 4.91 -17.46
C ASP A 100 -9.86 4.01 -18.67
N LEU A 101 -9.55 2.72 -18.52
CA LEU A 101 -9.76 1.71 -19.56
C LEU A 101 -11.25 1.54 -19.86
N ASP A 102 -12.11 1.50 -18.85
CA ASP A 102 -13.55 1.35 -19.02
C ASP A 102 -14.16 2.58 -19.72
N MET A 103 -13.74 3.79 -19.35
CA MET A 103 -14.16 5.03 -20.03
C MET A 103 -13.67 5.08 -21.47
N ALA A 104 -12.43 4.65 -21.73
CA ALA A 104 -11.88 4.58 -23.08
C ALA A 104 -12.66 3.58 -23.95
N ALA A 105 -12.95 2.39 -23.42
CA ALA A 105 -13.74 1.36 -24.11
C ALA A 105 -15.16 1.86 -24.44
N LYS A 106 -15.82 2.52 -23.49
CA LYS A 106 -17.15 3.12 -23.71
C LYS A 106 -17.12 4.19 -24.80
N LYS A 107 -16.14 5.10 -24.77
CA LYS A 107 -15.99 6.15 -25.80
C LYS A 107 -15.72 5.57 -27.19
N GLN A 108 -14.93 4.51 -27.29
CA GLN A 108 -14.70 3.82 -28.57
C GLN A 108 -15.97 3.14 -29.07
N GLY A 109 -16.70 2.44 -28.17
CA GLY A 109 -17.97 1.81 -28.51
C GLY A 109 -19.04 2.80 -28.98
N THR A 110 -19.17 3.95 -28.31
CA THR A 110 -20.11 5.01 -28.72
C THR A 110 -19.68 5.67 -30.01
N ALA A 111 -18.38 5.94 -30.20
CA ALA A 111 -17.87 6.52 -31.45
C ALA A 111 -18.07 5.59 -32.65
N LEU A 112 -17.90 4.27 -32.47
CA LEU A 112 -18.20 3.27 -33.51
C LEU A 112 -19.71 3.18 -33.82
N ALA A 113 -20.57 3.41 -32.82
CA ALA A 113 -22.02 3.42 -33.01
C ALA A 113 -22.55 4.72 -33.65
N GLU A 114 -21.86 5.85 -33.42
CA GLU A 114 -22.20 7.16 -33.98
C GLU A 114 -21.58 7.43 -35.36
N MET A 115 -20.67 6.57 -35.83
CA MET A 115 -20.16 6.65 -37.20
C MET A 115 -21.32 6.50 -38.19
N PRO A 116 -21.60 7.53 -39.03
CA PRO A 116 -22.57 7.40 -40.11
C PRO A 116 -22.08 6.27 -41.02
N MET A 117 -22.88 5.24 -41.22
CA MET A 117 -22.56 4.25 -42.25
C MET A 117 -22.40 5.01 -43.56
N PRO A 118 -21.26 4.87 -44.28
CA PRO A 118 -21.11 5.47 -45.59
C PRO A 118 -22.27 5.00 -46.45
N ASP A 119 -23.07 5.94 -46.97
CA ASP A 119 -24.05 5.62 -48.00
C ASP A 119 -23.25 5.10 -49.20
N MET A 120 -23.26 3.78 -49.38
CA MET A 120 -22.49 3.15 -50.45
C MET A 120 -23.06 3.65 -51.77
N PRO A 121 -22.29 4.43 -52.58
CA PRO A 121 -22.78 4.86 -53.87
C PRO A 121 -22.82 3.63 -54.77
N GLY A 122 -24.01 3.06 -54.96
CA GLY A 122 -24.18 1.87 -55.80
C GLY A 122 -25.52 1.13 -55.73
N VAL A 123 -26.36 1.32 -54.71
CA VAL A 123 -27.73 0.74 -54.73
C VAL A 123 -28.67 1.70 -55.47
N GLY A 124 -28.52 1.69 -56.79
CA GLY A 124 -29.22 2.57 -57.72
C GLY A 124 -30.74 2.48 -57.61
N GLY A 125 -31.38 3.65 -57.51
CA GLY A 125 -32.79 3.79 -57.81
C GLY A 125 -33.08 3.42 -59.26
N GLY A 126 -34.14 2.64 -59.47
CA GLY A 126 -34.60 2.32 -60.82
C GLY A 126 -35.74 1.31 -60.85
N ALA A 127 -36.96 1.77 -60.54
CA ALA A 127 -38.21 1.32 -61.19
C ALA A 127 -39.42 2.10 -60.65
N ARG A 128 -39.67 3.27 -61.23
CA ARG A 128 -41.01 3.89 -61.24
C ARG A 128 -41.69 3.49 -62.55
N GLY A 129 -42.82 2.79 -62.46
CA GLY A 129 -44.00 3.08 -63.29
C GLY A 129 -44.40 2.12 -64.42
N GLY A 130 -45.67 1.69 -64.35
CA GLY A 130 -46.53 1.25 -65.48
C GLY A 130 -46.96 -0.22 -65.38
N GLY A 131 -48.24 -0.60 -65.40
CA GLY A 131 -49.51 0.11 -65.55
C GLY A 131 -50.65 -0.90 -65.74
N LYS A 132 -51.88 -0.42 -65.52
CA LYS A 132 -53.21 -1.02 -65.73
C LYS A 132 -53.63 -2.23 -64.88
#